data_AF-A0AA41XC14-F1
#
_entry.id   AF-A0AA41XC14-F1
#
_cell.length_a   1.000
_cell.length_b   1.000
_cell.length_c   1.000
_cell.angle_alpha   90.00
_cell.angle_beta   90.00
_cell.angle_gamma   90.00
#
_symmetry.space_group_name_H-M   'P 1'
#
loop_
_entity.id
_entity.type
_entity.pdbx_description
1 polymer ?
#
loop_
_entity_poly.entity_id
_entity_poly.type
_entity_poly.pdbx_seq_one_letter_code
_entity_poly.pdbx_strand_id
1 'polypeptide(L)'
;MNKVLEQVIKHNGFFKAMKEELKLGEDRLNGILEQYGLKENTQRRVFCWKLKLLLEQLVYEGEASGNGELLDFLVKKWNRENTIQLQKDAFSIVLDQSVLEDDRQKHAFQAICAGDLNAYTVYSETSIELFSELFCRFIVYMTNDKLLRVHAVTMEDLFGKEKAYSVKHTLSKLDFMNRSRRFLRYNIESLTQHIPLQEAVFAKGMAAIVLPVLEKRQHEEGFAEAYRNVKSWLSQQDEKPVQETAETVAPKQEEAEPIATATEQEAASGNPADQIQQYAQTIITLSKQLDKQQEEAGKMAALEQENERLRYHLTRLEEEREELQYTKLLEVFEYIAGQRSRYLLSELYKGQDQVPMARNLFNSLQMGGIEPFTNTYEVGEEITMKREKVKQLFALQAPLTAGEEYVTIRIMQHGWAMNGRVLIYPLAEEVVKAEQQA
;
A
#
# COMPACT_ATOMS: atom_id res chain seq x y z
N MET A 1 -12.47 -29.26 6.02
CA MET A 1 -11.09 -28.97 6.46
C MET A 1 -10.46 -27.85 5.65
N ASN A 2 -10.40 -27.94 4.32
CA ASN A 2 -9.85 -26.86 3.46
C ASN A 2 -10.43 -25.47 3.74
N LYS A 3 -11.74 -25.38 3.99
CA LYS A 3 -12.39 -24.11 4.37
C LYS A 3 -11.77 -23.42 5.59
N VAL A 4 -11.19 -24.12 6.56
CA VAL A 4 -10.53 -23.45 7.70
C VAL A 4 -9.22 -22.81 7.26
N LEU A 5 -8.42 -23.51 6.44
CA LEU A 5 -7.16 -22.99 5.91
C LEU A 5 -7.40 -21.81 4.95
N GLU A 6 -8.41 -21.89 4.09
CA GLU A 6 -8.84 -20.77 3.25
C GLU A 6 -9.18 -19.53 4.09
N GLN A 7 -9.84 -19.71 5.24
CA GLN A 7 -10.18 -18.61 6.14
C GLN A 7 -8.96 -18.09 6.93
N VAL A 8 -7.98 -18.94 7.25
CA VAL A 8 -6.69 -18.52 7.81
C VAL A 8 -5.99 -17.58 6.83
N ILE A 9 -5.95 -17.93 5.55
CA ILE A 9 -5.34 -17.11 4.50
C ILE A 9 -6.15 -15.82 4.32
N LYS A 10 -7.46 -15.95 4.07
CA LYS A 10 -8.37 -14.83 3.82
C LYS A 10 -8.33 -13.75 4.90
N HIS A 11 -8.23 -14.16 6.17
CA HIS A 11 -8.20 -13.24 7.31
C HIS A 11 -6.81 -13.06 7.91
N ASN A 12 -5.74 -13.40 7.18
CA ASN A 12 -4.35 -13.26 7.60
C ASN A 12 -4.08 -13.76 9.04
N GLY A 13 -4.71 -14.89 9.40
CA GLY A 13 -4.60 -15.53 10.70
C GLY A 13 -5.43 -14.94 11.84
N PHE A 14 -6.28 -13.93 11.62
CA PHE A 14 -7.10 -13.33 12.68
C PHE A 14 -8.23 -14.27 13.15
N PHE A 15 -8.08 -14.80 14.37
CA PHE A 15 -9.00 -15.78 14.95
C PHE A 15 -10.46 -15.34 15.00
N LYS A 16 -10.70 -14.09 15.42
CA LYS A 16 -12.06 -13.56 15.59
C LYS A 16 -12.82 -13.53 14.26
N ALA A 17 -12.18 -13.05 13.19
CA ALA A 17 -12.80 -12.97 11.87
C ALA A 17 -13.11 -14.36 11.30
N MET A 18 -12.18 -15.31 11.44
CA MET A 18 -12.40 -16.70 11.03
C MET A 18 -13.57 -17.34 11.78
N LYS A 19 -13.66 -17.13 13.11
CA LYS A 19 -14.74 -17.67 13.95
C LYS A 19 -16.10 -17.13 13.53
N GLU A 20 -16.19 -15.83 13.26
CA GLU A 20 -17.41 -15.16 12.80
C GLU A 20 -17.87 -15.69 11.43
N GLU A 21 -16.96 -15.87 10.47
CA GLU A 21 -17.30 -16.34 9.13
C GLU A 21 -17.66 -17.83 9.09
N LEU A 22 -16.91 -18.68 9.82
CA LEU A 22 -17.13 -20.12 9.85
C LEU A 22 -18.30 -20.56 10.72
N LYS A 23 -18.80 -19.67 11.60
CA LYS A 23 -19.86 -19.96 12.59
C LYS A 23 -19.55 -21.20 13.44
N LEU A 24 -18.28 -21.39 13.79
CA LEU A 24 -17.82 -22.50 14.63
C LEU A 24 -17.63 -22.06 16.09
N GLY A 25 -17.88 -22.99 17.03
CA GLY A 25 -17.49 -22.81 18.42
C GLY A 25 -15.97 -22.70 18.57
N GLU A 26 -15.53 -21.98 19.60
CA GLU A 26 -14.11 -21.68 19.84
C GLU A 26 -13.25 -22.94 19.99
N ASP A 27 -13.69 -23.87 20.85
CA ASP A 27 -12.99 -25.13 21.11
C ASP A 27 -12.85 -25.97 19.84
N ARG A 28 -13.89 -25.96 19.00
CA ARG A 28 -13.88 -26.70 17.74
C ARG A 28 -12.90 -26.08 16.74
N LEU A 29 -12.87 -24.75 16.62
CA LEU A 29 -11.93 -24.07 15.72
C LEU A 29 -10.49 -24.26 16.21
N ASN A 30 -10.23 -24.12 17.51
CA ASN A 30 -8.92 -24.35 18.11
C ASN A 30 -8.45 -25.80 17.90
N GLY A 31 -9.33 -26.79 18.10
CA GLY A 31 -8.99 -28.19 17.85
C GLY A 31 -8.61 -28.48 16.41
N ILE A 32 -9.25 -27.82 15.43
CA ILE A 32 -8.87 -27.95 14.01
C ILE A 32 -7.54 -27.25 13.75
N LEU A 33 -7.34 -26.03 14.24
CA LEU A 33 -6.10 -25.27 14.05
C LEU A 33 -4.89 -25.98 14.69
N GLU A 34 -5.08 -26.62 15.84
CA GLU A 34 -4.06 -27.41 16.53
C GLU A 34 -3.58 -28.60 15.70
N GLN A 35 -4.47 -29.26 14.95
CA GLN A 35 -4.09 -30.35 14.02
C GLN A 35 -3.15 -29.90 12.91
N TYR A 36 -3.20 -28.61 12.54
CA TYR A 36 -2.31 -28.02 11.54
C TYR A 36 -1.10 -27.32 12.16
N GLY A 37 -0.96 -27.31 13.48
CA GLY A 37 0.08 -26.51 14.15
C GLY A 37 -0.13 -25.00 13.98
N LEU A 38 -1.38 -24.56 13.84
CA LEU A 38 -1.80 -23.18 13.59
C LEU A 38 -2.66 -22.61 14.73
N LYS A 39 -2.53 -23.14 15.94
CA LYS A 39 -3.32 -22.76 17.12
C LYS A 39 -2.99 -21.36 17.61
N GLU A 40 -1.71 -20.99 17.56
CA GLU A 40 -1.27 -19.66 17.95
C GLU A 40 -1.38 -18.67 16.79
N ASN A 41 -1.61 -17.40 17.12
CA ASN A 41 -1.66 -16.34 16.10
C ASN A 41 -0.34 -16.25 15.32
N THR A 42 0.79 -16.54 15.98
CA THR A 42 2.13 -16.38 15.39
C THR A 42 2.33 -17.43 14.31
N GLN A 43 1.89 -18.65 14.60
CA GLN A 43 1.93 -19.77 13.66
C GLN A 43 1.11 -19.46 12.41
N ARG A 44 -0.11 -18.93 12.57
CA ARG A 44 -0.97 -18.53 11.44
C ARG A 44 -0.37 -17.41 10.60
N ARG A 45 0.20 -16.40 11.26
CA ARG A 45 0.88 -15.27 10.62
C ARG A 45 2.08 -15.73 9.79
N VAL A 46 2.96 -16.52 10.40
CA VAL A 46 4.13 -17.09 9.74
C VAL A 46 3.71 -17.96 8.56
N PHE A 47 2.65 -18.76 8.72
CA PHE A 47 2.07 -19.54 7.62
C PHE A 47 1.63 -18.65 6.45
N CYS A 48 0.87 -17.58 6.68
CA CYS A 48 0.46 -16.65 5.62
C CYS A 48 1.65 -15.96 4.95
N TRP A 49 2.67 -15.56 5.73
CA TRP A 49 3.89 -14.95 5.18
C TRP A 49 4.67 -15.91 4.29
N LYS A 50 4.80 -17.18 4.68
CA LYS A 50 5.46 -18.20 3.86
C LYS A 50 4.76 -18.41 2.52
N LEU A 51 3.42 -18.37 2.49
CA LEU A 51 2.66 -18.45 1.25
C LEU A 51 2.91 -17.23 0.35
N LYS A 52 2.92 -16.02 0.92
CA LYS A 52 3.21 -14.78 0.17
C LYS A 52 4.65 -14.77 -0.39
N LEU A 53 5.62 -15.23 0.40
CA LEU A 53 7.02 -15.38 -0.05
C LEU A 53 7.17 -16.40 -1.17
N LEU A 54 6.45 -17.53 -1.11
CA LEU A 54 6.47 -18.53 -2.17
C LEU A 54 5.91 -17.98 -3.49
N LEU A 55 4.79 -17.23 -3.42
CA LEU A 55 4.23 -16.52 -4.57
C LEU A 55 5.26 -15.54 -5.17
N GLU A 56 5.86 -14.71 -4.32
CA GLU A 56 6.88 -13.75 -4.71
C GLU A 56 8.10 -14.43 -5.37
N GLN A 57 8.55 -15.54 -4.80
CA GLN A 57 9.66 -16.31 -5.36
C GLN A 57 9.35 -16.85 -6.76
N LEU A 58 8.17 -17.45 -6.97
CA LEU A 58 7.78 -17.98 -8.28
C LEU A 58 7.58 -16.88 -9.33
N VAL A 59 7.06 -15.71 -8.94
CA VAL A 59 6.96 -14.54 -9.82
C VAL A 59 8.36 -14.04 -10.19
N TYR A 60 9.29 -13.99 -9.24
CA TYR A 60 10.68 -13.60 -9.50
C TYR A 60 11.40 -14.58 -10.45
N GLU A 61 11.22 -15.88 -10.24
CA GLU A 61 11.80 -16.94 -11.09
C GLU A 61 11.22 -16.95 -12.52
N GLY A 62 10.06 -16.31 -12.73
CA GLY A 62 9.45 -16.15 -14.06
C GLY A 62 8.90 -17.46 -14.63
N GLU A 63 8.54 -18.42 -13.77
CA GLU A 63 8.18 -19.79 -14.18
C GLU A 63 6.80 -19.90 -14.86
N ALA A 64 5.96 -18.87 -14.78
CA ALA A 64 4.57 -18.91 -15.24
C ALA A 64 4.24 -17.82 -16.28
N SER A 65 3.50 -18.21 -17.33
CA SER A 65 3.03 -17.27 -18.36
C SER A 65 1.73 -16.54 -17.99
N GLY A 66 1.05 -16.99 -16.92
CA GLY A 66 -0.17 -16.35 -16.40
C GLY A 66 -0.61 -16.92 -15.04
N ASN A 67 -1.69 -16.34 -14.48
CA ASN A 67 -2.19 -16.68 -13.13
C ASN A 67 -2.56 -18.16 -12.97
N GLY A 68 -3.17 -18.76 -14.00
CA GLY A 68 -3.57 -20.17 -13.96
C GLY A 68 -2.40 -21.13 -13.72
N GLU A 69 -1.31 -20.94 -14.46
CA GLU A 69 -0.08 -21.74 -14.33
C GLU A 69 0.66 -21.44 -13.03
N LEU A 70 0.75 -20.16 -12.64
CA LEU A 70 1.37 -19.73 -11.40
C LEU A 70 0.75 -20.44 -10.18
N LEU A 71 -0.57 -20.53 -10.15
CA LEU A 71 -1.31 -21.24 -9.11
C LEU A 71 -1.02 -22.75 -9.10
N ASP A 72 -0.82 -23.37 -10.27
CA ASP A 72 -0.46 -24.79 -10.36
C ASP A 72 0.97 -25.04 -9.86
N PHE A 73 1.92 -24.15 -10.18
CA PHE A 73 3.27 -24.19 -9.64
C PHE A 73 3.29 -23.99 -8.13
N LEU A 74 2.49 -23.06 -7.60
CA LEU A 74 2.34 -22.82 -6.17
C LEU A 74 1.87 -24.07 -5.42
N VAL A 75 0.78 -24.70 -5.88
CA VAL A 75 0.25 -25.93 -5.31
C VAL A 75 1.32 -27.01 -5.31
N LYS A 76 2.00 -27.21 -6.44
CA LYS A 76 3.03 -28.25 -6.60
C LYS A 76 4.23 -28.02 -5.69
N LYS A 77 4.77 -26.80 -5.64
CA LYS A 77 5.96 -26.45 -4.86
C LYS A 77 5.67 -26.54 -3.36
N TRP A 78 4.56 -25.95 -2.90
CA TRP A 78 4.16 -25.98 -1.50
C TRP A 78 3.89 -27.41 -1.00
N ASN A 79 3.06 -28.17 -1.70
CA ASN A 79 2.65 -29.51 -1.27
C ASN A 79 3.79 -30.53 -1.28
N ARG A 80 4.85 -30.28 -2.05
CA ARG A 80 6.08 -31.08 -2.05
C ARG A 80 6.90 -30.85 -0.77
N GLU A 81 6.89 -29.62 -0.26
CA GLU A 81 7.82 -29.17 0.79
C GLU A 81 7.15 -29.11 2.18
N ASN A 82 5.82 -29.13 2.24
CA ASN A 82 5.07 -28.90 3.47
C ASN A 82 4.07 -30.01 3.76
N THR A 83 3.83 -30.25 5.05
CA THR A 83 2.86 -31.24 5.52
C THR A 83 1.41 -30.79 5.30
N ILE A 84 1.13 -29.49 5.46
CA ILE A 84 -0.19 -28.90 5.23
C ILE A 84 -0.44 -28.86 3.72
N GLN A 85 -1.35 -29.71 3.23
CA GLN A 85 -1.69 -29.77 1.82
C GLN A 85 -2.72 -28.68 1.47
N LEU A 86 -2.41 -27.85 0.48
CA LEU A 86 -3.26 -26.77 -0.01
C LEU A 86 -3.72 -27.04 -1.44
N GLN A 87 -4.90 -26.52 -1.77
CA GLN A 87 -5.51 -26.61 -3.10
C GLN A 87 -5.38 -25.28 -3.84
N LYS A 88 -5.65 -25.30 -5.15
CA LYS A 88 -5.56 -24.13 -6.02
C LYS A 88 -6.36 -22.93 -5.49
N ASP A 89 -7.56 -23.18 -4.97
CA ASP A 89 -8.44 -22.13 -4.40
C ASP A 89 -7.79 -21.36 -3.25
N ALA A 90 -7.00 -22.04 -2.40
CA ALA A 90 -6.29 -21.40 -1.29
C ALA A 90 -5.21 -20.43 -1.81
N PHE A 91 -4.49 -20.81 -2.87
CA PHE A 91 -3.50 -19.94 -3.50
C PHE A 91 -4.13 -18.82 -4.33
N SER A 92 -5.33 -19.03 -4.88
CA SER A 92 -6.10 -17.94 -5.50
C SER A 92 -6.32 -16.83 -4.49
N ILE A 93 -6.75 -17.15 -3.26
CA ILE A 93 -6.93 -16.15 -2.19
C ILE A 93 -5.61 -15.41 -1.89
N VAL A 94 -4.47 -16.11 -1.86
CA VAL A 94 -3.15 -15.47 -1.66
C VAL A 94 -2.83 -14.48 -2.79
N LEU A 95 -3.11 -14.87 -4.04
CA LEU A 95 -2.88 -14.05 -5.22
C LEU A 95 -3.82 -12.84 -5.26
N ASP A 96 -5.11 -13.04 -5.00
CA ASP A 96 -6.14 -11.99 -5.00
C ASP A 96 -5.91 -10.94 -3.88
N GLN A 97 -5.23 -11.34 -2.80
CA GLN A 97 -4.83 -10.42 -1.72
C GLN A 97 -3.47 -9.75 -1.96
N SER A 98 -2.74 -10.23 -2.96
CA SER A 98 -1.44 -9.71 -3.34
C SER A 98 -1.60 -8.57 -4.35
N VAL A 99 -0.64 -7.65 -4.35
CA VAL A 99 -0.49 -6.65 -5.41
C VAL A 99 0.02 -7.27 -6.72
N LEU A 100 0.30 -8.58 -6.76
CA LEU A 100 0.87 -9.31 -7.91
C LEU A 100 -0.16 -10.05 -8.78
N GLU A 101 -1.45 -9.71 -8.65
CA GLU A 101 -2.51 -10.31 -9.48
C GLU A 101 -2.28 -10.03 -10.99
N ASP A 102 -1.88 -8.81 -11.31
CA ASP A 102 -1.66 -8.33 -12.68
C ASP A 102 -0.24 -8.57 -13.19
N ASP A 103 -0.11 -8.93 -14.48
CA ASP A 103 1.20 -9.16 -15.12
C ASP A 103 2.10 -7.91 -15.10
N ARG A 104 1.52 -6.72 -15.20
CA ARG A 104 2.27 -5.46 -15.04
C ARG A 104 2.92 -5.35 -13.67
N GLN A 105 2.19 -5.68 -12.60
CA GLN A 105 2.71 -5.63 -11.24
C GLN A 105 3.76 -6.71 -10.99
N LYS A 106 3.66 -7.87 -11.65
CA LYS A 106 4.71 -8.90 -11.64
C LYS A 106 6.01 -8.40 -12.28
N HIS A 107 5.92 -7.70 -13.40
CA HIS A 107 7.11 -7.08 -14.02
C HIS A 107 7.67 -5.93 -13.17
N ALA A 108 6.81 -5.11 -12.56
CA ALA A 108 7.22 -4.10 -11.59
C ALA A 108 7.95 -4.74 -10.39
N PHE A 109 7.45 -5.88 -9.89
CA PHE A 109 8.08 -6.65 -8.82
C PHE A 109 9.45 -7.18 -9.23
N GLN A 110 9.58 -7.78 -10.40
CA GLN A 110 10.85 -8.25 -10.95
C GLN A 110 11.87 -7.10 -11.08
N ALA A 111 11.42 -5.91 -11.50
CA ALA A 111 12.27 -4.72 -11.56
C ALA A 111 12.78 -4.29 -10.17
N ILE A 112 11.91 -4.32 -9.15
CA ILE A 112 12.34 -4.08 -7.75
C ILE A 112 13.37 -5.12 -7.32
N CYS A 113 13.14 -6.41 -7.59
CA CYS A 113 14.09 -7.48 -7.26
C CYS A 113 15.46 -7.28 -7.94
N ALA A 114 15.48 -6.75 -9.17
CA ALA A 114 16.70 -6.42 -9.90
C ALA A 114 17.39 -5.12 -9.41
N GLY A 115 16.71 -4.33 -8.57
CA GLY A 115 17.21 -3.02 -8.12
C GLY A 115 17.06 -1.92 -9.18
N ASP A 116 16.19 -2.11 -10.17
CA ASP A 116 15.96 -1.15 -11.27
C ASP A 116 14.70 -0.32 -11.00
N LEU A 117 14.91 0.84 -10.36
CA LEU A 117 13.84 1.80 -10.08
C LEU A 117 13.21 2.36 -11.37
N ASN A 118 13.99 2.54 -12.43
CA ASN A 118 13.48 3.11 -13.68
C ASN A 118 12.51 2.14 -14.35
N ALA A 119 12.90 0.87 -14.50
CA ALA A 119 12.02 -0.17 -15.01
C ALA A 119 10.76 -0.32 -14.13
N TYR A 120 10.91 -0.26 -12.80
CA TYR A 120 9.76 -0.25 -11.89
C TYR A 120 8.78 0.88 -12.21
N THR A 121 9.26 2.12 -12.41
CA THR A 121 8.38 3.27 -12.71
C THR A 121 7.64 3.14 -14.04
N VAL A 122 8.22 2.44 -15.02
CA VAL A 122 7.55 2.17 -16.30
C VAL A 122 6.38 1.21 -16.11
N TYR A 123 6.55 0.13 -15.34
CA TYR A 123 5.51 -0.89 -15.15
C TYR A 123 4.46 -0.52 -14.11
N SER A 124 4.81 0.32 -13.12
CA SER A 124 3.91 0.74 -12.05
C SER A 124 2.99 1.90 -12.42
N GLU A 125 3.26 2.59 -13.54
CA GLU A 125 2.54 3.76 -14.05
C GLU A 125 2.36 4.87 -12.99
N THR A 126 1.26 4.82 -12.25
CA THR A 126 0.85 5.78 -11.22
C THR A 126 0.83 5.19 -9.81
N SER A 127 0.69 3.88 -9.65
CA SER A 127 0.58 3.26 -8.32
C SER A 127 1.93 2.80 -7.81
N ILE A 128 2.40 3.45 -6.76
CA ILE A 128 3.62 3.05 -6.05
C ILE A 128 3.34 2.10 -4.87
N GLU A 129 2.14 1.54 -4.81
CA GLU A 129 1.67 0.71 -3.70
C GLU A 129 2.54 -0.54 -3.50
N LEU A 130 2.88 -1.22 -4.59
CA LEU A 130 3.77 -2.39 -4.56
C LEU A 130 5.11 -2.05 -3.92
N PHE A 131 5.77 -0.97 -4.37
CA PHE A 131 7.03 -0.53 -3.77
C PHE A 131 6.84 -0.18 -2.29
N SER A 132 5.79 0.55 -1.93
CA SER A 132 5.52 0.91 -0.54
C SER A 132 5.32 -0.32 0.35
N GLU A 133 4.56 -1.33 -0.08
CA GLU A 133 4.37 -2.58 0.67
C GLU A 133 5.69 -3.31 0.92
N LEU A 134 6.49 -3.50 -0.13
CA LEU A 134 7.77 -4.18 -0.03
C LEU A 134 8.76 -3.38 0.82
N PHE A 135 8.76 -2.05 0.68
CA PHE A 135 9.64 -1.19 1.44
C PHE A 135 9.26 -1.14 2.92
N CYS A 136 7.96 -1.13 3.26
CA CYS A 136 7.51 -1.31 4.64
C CYS A 136 8.01 -2.65 5.21
N ARG A 137 7.89 -3.74 4.46
CA ARG A 137 8.38 -5.07 4.89
C ARG A 137 9.91 -5.12 5.01
N PHE A 138 10.64 -4.38 4.20
CA PHE A 138 12.09 -4.27 4.29
C PHE A 138 12.51 -3.44 5.51
N ILE A 139 11.93 -2.25 5.68
CA ILE A 139 12.39 -1.26 6.67
C ILE A 139 12.05 -1.66 8.11
N VAL A 140 11.06 -2.53 8.35
CA VAL A 140 10.82 -3.11 9.68
C VAL A 140 12.00 -3.96 10.19
N TYR A 141 12.84 -4.50 9.30
CA TYR A 141 14.09 -5.18 9.70
C TYR A 141 15.22 -4.20 9.96
N MET A 142 15.14 -3.00 9.38
CA MET A 142 16.24 -2.03 9.40
C MET A 142 16.06 -0.95 10.47
N THR A 143 14.84 -0.79 11.01
CA THR A 143 14.49 0.29 11.94
C THR A 143 13.58 -0.21 13.04
N ASN A 144 13.79 0.30 14.25
CA ASN A 144 12.98 -0.08 15.41
C ASN A 144 11.70 0.78 15.55
N ASP A 145 11.85 2.11 15.66
CA ASP A 145 10.75 3.04 15.95
C ASP A 145 10.58 4.14 14.87
N LYS A 146 11.51 4.25 13.92
CA LYS A 146 11.53 5.33 12.92
C LYS A 146 10.91 4.99 11.57
N LEU A 147 10.23 3.84 11.47
CA LEU A 147 9.63 3.34 10.22
C LEU A 147 8.82 4.40 9.47
N LEU A 148 7.94 5.14 10.16
CA LEU A 148 7.05 6.10 9.49
C LEU A 148 7.84 7.22 8.81
N ARG A 149 8.85 7.75 9.50
CA ARG A 149 9.69 8.85 9.03
C ARG A 149 10.58 8.39 7.89
N VAL A 150 11.31 7.28 8.09
CA VAL A 150 12.22 6.74 7.08
C VAL A 150 11.43 6.38 5.83
N HIS A 151 10.27 5.73 5.98
CA HIS A 151 9.42 5.43 4.85
C HIS A 151 8.97 6.71 4.11
N ALA A 152 8.34 7.66 4.82
CA ALA A 152 7.78 8.86 4.18
C ALA A 152 8.84 9.65 3.40
N VAL A 153 10.00 9.90 4.01
CA VAL A 153 11.07 10.68 3.39
C VAL A 153 11.74 9.92 2.24
N THR A 154 11.95 8.60 2.36
CA THR A 154 12.50 7.81 1.24
C THR A 154 11.53 7.75 0.07
N MET A 155 10.21 7.59 0.31
CA MET A 155 9.22 7.63 -0.78
C MET A 155 9.19 8.98 -1.49
N GLU A 156 9.28 10.08 -0.72
CA GLU A 156 9.35 11.44 -1.27
C GLU A 156 10.61 11.63 -2.14
N ASP A 157 11.77 11.15 -1.69
CA ASP A 157 13.03 11.27 -2.45
C ASP A 157 13.03 10.44 -3.74
N LEU A 158 12.37 9.28 -3.75
CA LEU A 158 12.34 8.37 -4.90
C LEU A 158 11.26 8.75 -5.92
N PHE A 159 10.08 9.19 -5.47
CA PHE A 159 8.90 9.37 -6.33
C PHE A 159 8.32 10.80 -6.33
N GLY A 160 8.84 11.69 -5.49
CA GLY A 160 8.34 13.05 -5.31
C GLY A 160 7.16 13.15 -4.32
N LYS A 161 6.92 14.36 -3.81
CA LYS A 161 5.84 14.65 -2.84
C LYS A 161 4.44 14.34 -3.37
N GLU A 162 4.20 14.63 -4.65
CA GLU A 162 2.93 14.42 -5.35
C GLU A 162 2.49 12.95 -5.32
N LYS A 163 3.48 12.04 -5.29
CA LYS A 163 3.28 10.60 -5.22
C LYS A 163 3.58 10.08 -3.82
N ALA A 164 3.46 10.84 -2.74
CA ALA A 164 3.71 10.31 -1.41
C ALA A 164 2.58 9.35 -0.98
N TYR A 165 2.78 8.04 -1.12
CA TYR A 165 1.80 7.04 -0.66
C TYR A 165 1.67 7.04 0.86
N SER A 166 0.45 6.90 1.36
CA SER A 166 0.24 6.92 2.80
C SER A 166 0.80 5.67 3.45
N VAL A 167 1.96 5.79 4.12
CA VAL A 167 2.57 4.70 4.90
C VAL A 167 1.59 4.04 5.88
N LYS A 168 0.66 4.82 6.46
CA LYS A 168 -0.36 4.29 7.38
C LYS A 168 -1.35 3.37 6.67
N HIS A 169 -1.69 3.66 5.41
CA HIS A 169 -2.52 2.80 4.58
C HIS A 169 -1.80 1.49 4.30
N THR A 170 -0.53 1.55 3.85
CA THR A 170 0.32 0.36 3.64
C THR A 170 0.44 -0.49 4.89
N LEU A 171 0.73 0.12 6.04
CA LEU A 171 0.83 -0.58 7.32
C LEU A 171 -0.49 -1.21 7.75
N SER A 172 -1.63 -0.58 7.44
CA SER A 172 -2.94 -1.18 7.71
C SER A 172 -3.19 -2.39 6.81
N LYS A 173 -2.81 -2.33 5.53
CA LYS A 173 -2.97 -3.43 4.56
C LYS A 173 -2.08 -4.63 4.90
N LEU A 174 -0.87 -4.36 5.41
CA LEU A 174 0.04 -5.39 5.92
C LEU A 174 -0.32 -5.88 7.34
N ASP A 175 -1.42 -5.39 7.92
CA ASP A 175 -1.82 -5.65 9.31
C ASP A 175 -0.75 -5.31 10.35
N PHE A 176 0.14 -4.36 10.07
CA PHE A 176 1.07 -3.80 11.05
C PHE A 176 0.44 -2.66 11.86
N MET A 177 -0.75 -2.22 11.47
CA MET A 177 -1.49 -1.15 12.14
C MET A 177 -2.97 -1.52 12.24
N ASN A 178 -3.57 -1.28 13.40
CA ASN A 178 -5.00 -1.52 13.60
C ASN A 178 -5.86 -0.33 13.12
N ARG A 179 -7.20 -0.51 13.15
CA ARG A 179 -8.17 0.56 12.77
C ARG A 179 -8.02 1.85 13.61
N SER A 180 -7.51 1.74 14.84
CA SER A 180 -7.21 2.88 15.71
C SER A 180 -5.83 3.50 15.44
N ARG A 181 -5.18 3.15 14.33
CA ARG A 181 -3.86 3.63 13.90
C ARG A 181 -2.72 3.33 14.90
N ARG A 182 -2.88 2.29 15.72
CA ARG A 182 -1.83 1.81 16.62
C ARG A 182 -1.08 0.66 15.97
N PHE A 183 0.24 0.65 16.14
CA PHE A 183 1.08 -0.44 15.69
C PHE A 183 0.69 -1.75 16.36
N LEU A 184 0.53 -2.78 15.55
CA LEU A 184 0.41 -4.17 15.98
C LEU A 184 1.83 -4.74 16.09
N ARG A 185 2.58 -4.32 17.14
CA ARG A 185 3.99 -4.71 17.35
C ARG A 185 4.22 -6.20 17.21
N TYR A 186 3.34 -6.98 17.85
CA TYR A 186 3.33 -8.43 17.77
C TYR A 186 3.30 -8.97 16.31
N ASN A 187 2.60 -8.32 15.37
CA ASN A 187 2.58 -8.76 13.98
C ASN A 187 3.89 -8.46 13.25
N ILE A 188 4.52 -7.32 13.58
CA ILE A 188 5.84 -6.97 13.05
C ILE A 188 6.89 -7.92 13.61
N GLU A 189 6.88 -8.16 14.93
CA GLU A 189 7.77 -9.10 15.61
C GLU A 189 7.62 -10.53 15.06
N SER A 190 6.38 -10.98 14.80
CA SER A 190 6.14 -12.27 14.17
C SER A 190 6.77 -12.39 12.78
N LEU A 191 6.87 -11.29 12.02
CA LEU A 191 7.57 -11.30 10.74
C LEU A 191 9.09 -11.32 10.98
N THR A 192 9.61 -10.37 11.75
CA THR A 192 11.06 -10.18 11.88
C THR A 192 11.77 -11.29 12.65
N GLN A 193 11.10 -11.98 13.57
CA GLN A 193 11.69 -13.07 14.36
C GLN A 193 11.61 -14.45 13.68
N HIS A 194 10.67 -14.66 12.76
CA HIS A 194 10.40 -15.99 12.21
C HIS A 194 10.60 -16.11 10.70
N ILE A 195 10.69 -14.99 9.99
CA ILE A 195 10.95 -14.95 8.56
C ILE A 195 12.26 -14.20 8.34
N PRO A 196 13.37 -14.90 8.02
CA PRO A 196 14.62 -14.26 7.67
C PRO A 196 14.45 -13.37 6.43
N LEU A 197 15.03 -12.18 6.46
CA LEU A 197 14.97 -11.26 5.31
C LEU A 197 15.63 -11.87 4.05
N GLN A 198 16.55 -12.81 4.21
CA GLN A 198 17.20 -13.55 3.13
C GLN A 198 16.24 -14.41 2.30
N GLU A 199 15.11 -14.82 2.88
CA GLU A 199 14.07 -15.55 2.15
C GLU A 199 13.24 -14.64 1.23
N ALA A 200 13.32 -13.31 1.42
CA ALA A 200 12.62 -12.34 0.61
C ALA A 200 13.42 -11.96 -0.65
N VAL A 201 13.02 -12.48 -1.81
CA VAL A 201 13.69 -12.26 -3.10
C VAL A 201 13.79 -10.78 -3.51
N PHE A 202 12.90 -9.92 -3.01
CA PHE A 202 12.94 -8.47 -3.27
C PHE A 202 13.97 -7.72 -2.41
N ALA A 203 14.46 -8.29 -1.31
CA ALA A 203 15.21 -7.56 -0.31
C ALA A 203 16.52 -6.97 -0.84
N LYS A 204 17.25 -7.72 -1.69
CA LYS A 204 18.53 -7.26 -2.26
C LYS A 204 18.33 -6.10 -3.23
N GLY A 205 17.37 -6.23 -4.15
CA GLY A 205 17.04 -5.16 -5.08
C GLY A 205 16.45 -3.93 -4.39
N MET A 206 15.59 -4.13 -3.38
CA MET A 206 15.09 -3.05 -2.53
C MET A 206 16.24 -2.30 -1.83
N ALA A 207 17.19 -3.03 -1.24
CA ALA A 207 18.38 -2.44 -0.63
C ALA A 207 19.16 -1.60 -1.64
N ALA A 208 19.39 -2.10 -2.86
CA ALA A 208 20.09 -1.37 -3.91
C ALA A 208 19.40 -0.04 -4.28
N ILE A 209 18.05 -0.04 -4.32
CA ILE A 209 17.26 1.16 -4.64
C ILE A 209 17.32 2.18 -3.50
N VAL A 210 17.17 1.76 -2.24
CA VAL A 210 17.02 2.69 -1.11
C VAL A 210 18.35 3.14 -0.52
N LEU A 211 19.43 2.36 -0.68
CA LEU A 211 20.73 2.65 -0.08
C LEU A 211 21.28 4.04 -0.44
N PRO A 212 21.22 4.53 -1.70
CA PRO A 212 21.66 5.89 -2.04
C PRO A 212 20.90 6.99 -1.28
N VAL A 213 19.59 6.79 -1.05
CA VAL A 213 18.76 7.72 -0.28
C VAL A 213 19.17 7.71 1.20
N LEU A 214 19.37 6.51 1.75
CA LEU A 214 19.80 6.36 3.14
C LEU A 214 21.19 6.95 3.38
N GLU A 215 22.11 6.78 2.44
CA GLU A 215 23.47 7.34 2.49
C GLU A 215 23.46 8.87 2.49
N LYS A 216 22.71 9.48 1.56
CA LYS A 216 22.55 10.94 1.47
C LYS A 216 22.02 11.54 2.78
N ARG A 217 21.18 10.80 3.50
CA ARG A 217 20.51 11.24 4.73
C ARG A 217 21.07 10.62 6.00
N GLN A 218 22.23 9.97 5.96
CA GLN A 218 22.77 9.22 7.10
C GLN A 218 22.99 10.04 8.38
N HIS A 219 23.00 11.37 8.29
CA HIS A 219 23.12 12.29 9.43
C HIS A 219 21.77 12.66 10.06
N GLU A 220 20.66 12.29 9.44
CA GLU A 220 19.31 12.52 9.96
C GLU A 220 18.87 11.41 10.93
N GLU A 221 18.03 11.78 11.91
CA GLU A 221 17.47 10.84 12.88
C GLU A 221 16.69 9.70 12.19
N GLY A 222 17.03 8.46 12.55
CA GLY A 222 16.44 7.23 11.99
C GLY A 222 17.15 6.70 10.73
N PHE A 223 17.77 7.57 9.94
CA PHE A 223 18.47 7.18 8.72
C PHE A 223 19.84 6.57 8.99
N ALA A 224 20.55 7.05 10.01
CA ALA A 224 21.84 6.50 10.41
C ALA A 224 21.77 5.00 10.76
N GLU A 225 20.72 4.61 11.50
CA GLU A 225 20.47 3.22 11.90
C GLU A 225 20.09 2.38 10.68
N ALA A 226 19.11 2.84 9.89
CA ALA A 226 18.68 2.15 8.67
C ALA A 226 19.85 1.91 7.72
N TYR A 227 20.66 2.93 7.44
CA TYR A 227 21.83 2.83 6.57
C TYR A 227 22.85 1.80 7.07
N ARG A 228 23.18 1.85 8.37
CA ARG A 228 24.12 0.90 8.99
C ARG A 228 23.60 -0.53 8.90
N ASN A 229 22.32 -0.74 9.20
CA ASN A 229 21.69 -2.05 9.19
C ASN A 229 21.62 -2.62 7.77
N VAL A 230 21.27 -1.80 6.77
CA VAL A 230 21.28 -2.21 5.36
C VAL A 230 22.68 -2.59 4.89
N LYS A 231 23.70 -1.79 5.21
CA LYS A 231 25.09 -2.12 4.86
C LYS A 231 25.57 -3.41 5.53
N SER A 232 25.32 -3.55 6.83
CA SER A 232 25.66 -4.76 7.59
C SER A 232 25.01 -6.01 6.97
N TRP A 233 23.71 -5.92 6.67
CA TRP A 233 22.98 -7.02 6.05
C TRP A 233 23.53 -7.38 4.66
N LEU A 234 23.83 -6.40 3.81
CA LEU A 234 24.43 -6.63 2.49
C LEU A 234 25.80 -7.31 2.60
N SER A 235 26.67 -6.88 3.52
CA SER A 235 27.97 -7.52 3.75
C SER A 235 27.83 -8.99 4.16
N GLN A 236 26.84 -9.32 4.99
CA GLN A 236 26.54 -10.71 5.37
C GLN A 236 25.99 -11.56 4.22
N GLN A 237 25.46 -10.96 3.14
CA GLN A 237 25.00 -11.71 1.96
C GLN A 237 26.15 -12.09 1.01
N ASP A 238 27.20 -11.27 0.95
CA ASP A 238 28.33 -11.51 0.05
C ASP A 238 29.35 -12.51 0.63
N GLU A 239 29.35 -12.70 1.95
CA GLU A 239 30.11 -13.73 2.64
C GLU A 239 29.37 -15.08 2.57
N LYS A 240 29.79 -15.98 1.67
CA LYS A 240 29.38 -17.41 1.74
C LYS A 240 29.71 -17.98 3.13
N PRO A 241 28.84 -18.79 3.73
CA PRO A 241 29.02 -19.23 5.11
C PRO A 241 30.21 -20.20 5.21
N VAL A 242 31.30 -19.73 5.84
CA VAL A 242 32.29 -20.60 6.47
C VAL A 242 31.72 -20.94 7.85
N GLN A 243 31.42 -22.22 8.07
CA GLN A 243 31.08 -22.74 9.39
C GLN A 243 32.32 -22.67 10.28
N GLU A 244 32.22 -22.02 11.44
CA GLU A 244 33.03 -22.38 12.59
C GLU A 244 32.21 -22.21 13.88
N THR A 245 31.84 -23.36 14.42
CA THR A 245 31.41 -23.58 15.81
C THR A 245 32.58 -23.42 16.76
N ALA A 246 32.38 -22.72 17.89
CA ALA A 246 32.58 -23.29 19.23
C ALA A 246 32.19 -22.31 20.35
N GLU A 247 31.47 -22.86 21.32
CA GLU A 247 31.11 -22.33 22.63
C GLU A 247 32.33 -22.16 23.56
N THR A 248 32.25 -21.29 24.57
CA THR A 248 32.21 -21.62 26.03
C THR A 248 32.33 -20.36 26.90
N VAL A 249 31.33 -20.01 27.73
CA VAL A 249 31.12 -20.30 29.18
C VAL A 249 31.79 -19.29 30.15
N ALA A 250 30.94 -18.64 30.97
CA ALA A 250 31.24 -17.75 32.12
C ALA A 250 31.68 -18.54 33.39
N PRO A 251 32.08 -17.93 34.54
CA PRO A 251 31.12 -17.32 35.49
C PRO A 251 31.61 -16.22 36.52
N LYS A 252 30.60 -15.54 37.10
CA LYS A 252 30.36 -14.80 38.39
C LYS A 252 31.40 -14.60 39.53
N GLN A 253 31.30 -13.47 40.28
CA GLN A 253 30.86 -13.30 41.71
C GLN A 253 31.15 -11.84 42.25
N GLU A 254 30.20 -11.11 42.89
CA GLU A 254 29.97 -10.82 44.36
C GLU A 254 31.10 -9.99 45.05
N GLU A 255 30.97 -8.94 45.90
CA GLU A 255 30.02 -8.56 46.98
C GLU A 255 30.23 -7.08 47.53
N ALA A 256 29.18 -6.53 48.18
CA ALA A 256 28.98 -5.55 49.32
C ALA A 256 30.09 -4.58 49.89
N GLU A 257 29.88 -3.25 50.02
CA GLU A 257 29.36 -2.36 51.15
C GLU A 257 30.41 -1.88 52.21
N PRO A 258 30.12 -1.00 53.22
CA PRO A 258 29.61 0.40 53.24
C PRO A 258 30.35 1.31 54.29
N ILE A 259 30.10 2.64 54.41
CA ILE A 259 30.28 3.42 55.68
C ILE A 259 29.33 4.65 55.77
N ALA A 260 28.60 4.79 56.89
CA ALA A 260 27.89 5.99 57.41
C ALA A 260 28.79 6.73 58.44
N THR A 261 28.67 8.02 58.77
CA THR A 261 27.79 8.58 59.83
C THR A 261 27.95 10.11 60.00
N ALA A 262 26.85 10.74 60.44
CA ALA A 262 26.59 11.93 61.30
C ALA A 262 27.77 12.82 61.83
N THR A 263 27.62 14.09 62.22
CA THR A 263 26.60 14.68 63.12
C THR A 263 26.71 16.23 63.18
N GLU A 264 25.54 16.87 63.32
CA GLU A 264 25.13 18.09 64.07
C GLU A 264 26.15 19.09 64.66
N GLN A 265 25.82 20.39 64.58
CA GLN A 265 25.45 21.22 65.75
C GLN A 265 24.89 22.61 65.38
N GLU A 266 23.74 22.94 65.97
CA GLU A 266 23.04 24.23 65.96
C GLU A 266 23.48 25.17 67.10
N ALA A 267 23.27 26.49 66.92
CA ALA A 267 22.59 27.44 67.85
C ALA A 267 22.90 28.89 67.39
N ALA A 268 22.03 29.63 66.70
CA ALA A 268 20.78 30.32 67.11
C ALA A 268 21.00 31.70 67.80
N SER A 269 20.49 32.78 67.16
CA SER A 269 19.53 33.72 67.79
C SER A 269 18.99 34.78 66.80
N GLY A 270 17.66 35.00 66.83
CA GLY A 270 16.93 36.11 66.18
C GLY A 270 16.07 35.72 64.97
N ASN A 271 14.92 35.05 65.18
CA ASN A 271 14.20 34.20 64.22
C ASN A 271 13.87 34.83 62.83
N PRO A 272 14.75 34.68 61.82
CA PRO A 272 14.44 35.01 60.43
C PRO A 272 13.72 33.82 59.77
N ALA A 273 13.66 32.66 60.45
CA ALA A 273 13.18 31.41 59.90
C ALA A 273 11.65 31.42 59.72
N ASP A 274 10.90 32.15 60.54
CA ASP A 274 9.44 32.24 60.39
C ASP A 274 9.05 33.08 59.17
N GLN A 275 9.75 34.20 58.92
CA GLN A 275 9.56 34.98 57.69
C GLN A 275 10.07 34.23 56.46
N ILE A 276 11.22 33.56 56.57
CA ILE A 276 11.75 32.70 55.49
C ILE A 276 10.81 31.53 55.21
N GLN A 277 10.17 30.92 56.21
CA GLN A 277 9.18 29.86 56.04
C GLN A 277 7.89 30.37 55.38
N GLN A 278 7.40 31.55 55.76
CA GLN A 278 6.23 32.16 55.12
C GLN A 278 6.50 32.53 53.65
N TYR A 279 7.67 33.11 53.35
CA TYR A 279 8.07 33.38 51.96
C TYR A 279 8.28 32.08 51.18
N ALA A 280 8.89 31.05 51.78
CA ALA A 280 9.07 29.75 51.14
C ALA A 280 7.71 29.08 50.82
N GLN A 281 6.75 29.12 51.73
CA GLN A 281 5.40 28.58 51.48
C GLN A 281 4.66 29.35 50.38
N THR A 282 4.81 30.67 50.33
CA THR A 282 4.18 31.50 49.30
C THR A 282 4.80 31.22 47.92
N ILE A 283 6.12 31.11 47.85
CA ILE A 283 6.85 30.76 46.62
C ILE A 283 6.45 29.36 46.14
N ILE A 284 6.37 28.36 47.04
CA ILE A 284 5.93 26.99 46.69
C ILE A 284 4.50 27.00 46.15
N THR A 285 3.61 27.82 46.71
CA THR A 285 2.21 27.88 46.28
C THR A 285 2.07 28.56 44.92
N LEU A 286 2.81 29.64 44.69
CA LEU A 286 2.86 30.35 43.41
C LEU A 286 3.51 29.49 42.31
N SER A 287 4.60 28.78 42.61
CA SER A 287 5.21 27.83 41.65
C SER A 287 4.23 26.73 41.26
N LYS A 288 3.48 26.16 42.21
CA LYS A 288 2.44 25.15 41.91
C LYS A 288 1.29 25.69 41.06
N GLN A 289 0.94 26.97 41.21
CA GLN A 289 -0.09 27.61 40.37
C GLN A 289 0.44 27.91 38.96
N LEU A 290 1.71 28.31 38.84
CA LEU A 290 2.38 28.54 37.56
C LEU A 290 2.55 27.24 36.77
N ASP A 291 2.95 26.16 37.44
CA ASP A 291 3.10 24.83 36.83
C ASP A 291 1.76 24.33 36.29
N LYS A 292 0.65 24.53 37.02
CA LYS A 292 -0.69 24.19 36.54
C LYS A 292 -1.12 25.01 35.32
N GLN A 293 -0.84 26.31 35.30
CA GLN A 293 -1.16 27.15 34.14
C GLN A 293 -0.33 26.80 32.91
N GLN A 294 0.95 26.45 33.09
CA GLN A 294 1.79 25.95 32.00
C GLN A 294 1.32 24.58 31.50
N GLU A 295 0.84 23.70 32.38
CA GLU A 295 0.29 22.40 32.01
C GLU A 295 -1.05 22.56 31.24
N GLU A 296 -1.90 23.50 31.63
CA GLU A 296 -3.15 23.83 30.92
C GLU A 296 -2.89 24.50 29.56
N ALA A 297 -1.94 25.43 29.48
CA ALA A 297 -1.52 26.04 28.22
C ALA A 297 -0.89 25.01 27.26
N GLY A 298 -0.08 24.09 27.79
CA GLY A 298 0.47 22.96 27.03
C GLY A 298 -0.61 22.01 26.51
N LYS A 299 -1.64 21.72 27.32
CA LYS A 299 -2.81 20.92 26.90
C LYS A 299 -3.62 21.62 25.82
N MET A 300 -3.81 22.94 25.92
CA MET A 300 -4.53 23.73 24.92
C MET A 300 -3.80 23.75 23.57
N ALA A 301 -2.48 24.01 23.58
CA ALA A 301 -1.65 23.95 22.38
C ALA A 301 -1.64 22.55 21.73
N ALA A 302 -1.60 21.49 22.54
CA ALA A 302 -1.68 20.12 22.04
C ALA A 302 -3.05 19.81 21.40
N LEU A 303 -4.15 20.35 21.95
CA LEU A 303 -5.49 20.20 21.38
C LEU A 303 -5.70 21.01 20.11
N GLU A 304 -5.10 22.19 19.99
CA GLU A 304 -5.11 22.99 18.75
C GLU A 304 -4.35 22.29 17.64
N GLN A 305 -3.15 21.77 17.94
CA GLN A 305 -2.36 20.99 16.99
C GLN A 305 -3.09 19.71 16.54
N GLU A 306 -3.80 19.04 17.46
CA GLU A 306 -4.61 17.87 17.12
C GLU A 306 -5.81 18.25 16.24
N ASN A 307 -6.46 19.39 16.49
CA ASN A 307 -7.53 19.91 15.65
C ASN A 307 -7.06 20.24 14.22
N GLU A 308 -5.90 20.87 14.07
CA GLU A 308 -5.30 21.13 12.75
C GLU A 308 -4.99 19.81 12.02
N ARG A 309 -4.41 18.84 12.74
CA ARG A 309 -4.15 17.50 12.21
C ARG A 309 -5.43 16.81 11.74
N LEU A 310 -6.52 16.93 12.51
CA LEU A 310 -7.81 16.34 12.18
C LEU A 310 -8.46 17.02 10.96
N ARG A 311 -8.37 18.35 10.85
CA ARG A 311 -8.84 19.09 9.67
C ARG A 311 -8.12 18.66 8.40
N TYR A 312 -6.79 18.58 8.45
CA TYR A 312 -6.00 18.06 7.33
C TYR A 312 -6.39 16.63 6.95
N HIS A 313 -6.65 15.77 7.94
CA HIS A 313 -7.12 14.41 7.69
C HIS A 313 -8.52 14.34 7.07
N LEU A 314 -9.43 15.26 7.43
CA LEU A 314 -10.75 15.34 6.82
C LEU A 314 -10.66 15.75 5.35
N THR A 315 -9.91 16.81 5.03
CA THR A 315 -9.72 17.25 3.64
C THR A 315 -9.14 16.14 2.76
N ARG A 316 -8.12 15.42 3.25
CA ARG A 316 -7.53 14.30 2.51
C ARG A 316 -8.53 13.16 2.28
N LEU A 317 -9.38 12.87 3.27
CA LEU A 317 -10.42 11.83 3.13
C LEU A 317 -11.53 12.26 2.17
N GLU A 318 -11.82 13.55 2.07
CA GLU A 318 -12.75 14.11 1.08
C GLU A 318 -12.18 13.96 -0.34
N GLU A 319 -10.90 14.29 -0.55
CA GLU A 319 -10.19 14.08 -1.81
C GLU A 319 -10.15 12.59 -2.21
N GLU A 320 -9.74 11.70 -1.31
CA GLU A 320 -9.72 10.24 -1.54
C GLU A 320 -11.13 9.71 -1.90
N ARG A 321 -12.18 10.26 -1.28
CA ARG A 321 -13.57 9.90 -1.57
C ARG A 321 -13.99 10.38 -2.96
N GLU A 322 -13.64 11.59 -3.34
CA GLU A 322 -13.94 12.14 -4.67
C GLU A 322 -13.24 11.33 -5.78
N GLU A 323 -11.97 10.99 -5.60
CA GLU A 323 -11.23 10.13 -6.54
C GLU A 323 -11.88 8.74 -6.66
N LEU A 324 -12.24 8.12 -5.54
CA LEU A 324 -12.87 6.81 -5.55
C LEU A 324 -14.27 6.83 -6.18
N GLN A 325 -15.03 7.92 -5.98
CA GLN A 325 -16.30 8.14 -6.66
C GLN A 325 -16.09 8.32 -8.17
N TYR A 326 -15.06 9.06 -8.57
CA TYR A 326 -14.70 9.27 -9.98
C TYR A 326 -14.31 7.96 -10.67
N THR A 327 -13.49 7.12 -10.03
CA THR A 327 -13.09 5.80 -10.58
C THR A 327 -14.30 4.87 -10.74
N LYS A 328 -15.18 4.79 -9.74
CA LYS A 328 -16.41 3.99 -9.84
C LYS A 328 -17.35 4.50 -10.93
N LEU A 329 -17.44 5.82 -11.09
CA LEU A 329 -18.20 6.43 -12.17
C LEU A 329 -17.62 6.01 -13.53
N LEU A 330 -16.30 6.08 -13.71
CA LEU A 330 -15.63 5.64 -14.93
C LEU A 330 -15.94 4.18 -15.27
N GLU A 331 -15.84 3.27 -14.30
CA GLU A 331 -16.17 1.86 -14.50
C GLU A 331 -17.61 1.70 -15.01
N VAL A 332 -18.58 2.35 -14.35
CA VAL A 332 -19.98 2.32 -14.77
C VAL A 332 -20.15 2.87 -16.18
N PHE A 333 -19.49 3.98 -16.51
CA PHE A 333 -19.53 4.58 -17.85
C PHE A 333 -18.87 3.70 -18.91
N GLU A 334 -17.77 3.03 -18.62
CA GLU A 334 -17.18 2.05 -19.55
C GLU A 334 -18.15 0.88 -19.80
N TYR A 335 -18.87 0.43 -18.78
CA TYR A 335 -19.88 -0.62 -18.92
C TYR A 335 -21.09 -0.21 -19.76
N ILE A 336 -21.56 1.05 -19.69
CA ILE A 336 -22.80 1.48 -20.38
C ILE A 336 -22.57 2.32 -21.65
N ALA A 337 -21.42 2.97 -21.78
CA ALA A 337 -21.12 3.93 -22.83
C ALA A 337 -19.86 3.58 -23.64
N GLY A 338 -19.03 2.65 -23.16
CA GLY A 338 -17.79 2.25 -23.81
C GLY A 338 -17.95 1.10 -24.81
N GLN A 339 -16.81 0.54 -25.23
CA GLN A 339 -16.74 -0.57 -26.18
C GLN A 339 -17.45 -1.84 -25.66
N ARG A 340 -17.46 -2.09 -24.34
CA ARG A 340 -18.07 -3.28 -23.73
C ARG A 340 -19.58 -3.38 -23.99
N SER A 341 -20.27 -2.24 -24.02
CA SER A 341 -21.69 -2.13 -24.36
C SER A 341 -21.93 -1.67 -25.80
N ARG A 342 -20.89 -1.64 -26.64
CA ARG A 342 -20.97 -1.15 -28.02
C ARG A 342 -21.57 0.27 -28.11
N TYR A 343 -21.21 1.15 -27.17
CA TYR A 343 -21.64 2.54 -27.15
C TYR A 343 -23.17 2.73 -27.00
N LEU A 344 -23.84 1.84 -26.26
CA LEU A 344 -25.28 1.88 -25.99
C LEU A 344 -25.78 3.27 -25.53
N LEU A 345 -25.03 3.96 -24.67
CA LEU A 345 -25.40 5.30 -24.21
C LEU A 345 -25.47 6.33 -25.35
N SER A 346 -24.59 6.23 -26.36
CA SER A 346 -24.64 7.09 -27.56
C SER A 346 -25.85 6.78 -28.44
N GLU A 347 -26.23 5.50 -28.54
CA GLU A 347 -27.44 5.10 -29.27
C GLU A 347 -28.71 5.62 -28.58
N LEU A 348 -28.76 5.52 -27.24
CA LEU A 348 -29.84 6.09 -26.44
C LEU A 348 -29.90 7.62 -26.56
N TYR A 349 -28.75 8.29 -26.63
CA TYR A 349 -28.67 9.73 -26.79
C TYR A 349 -29.24 10.20 -28.14
N LYS A 350 -28.91 9.52 -29.23
CA LYS A 350 -29.49 9.79 -30.56
C LYS A 350 -31.02 9.67 -30.58
N GLY A 351 -31.58 8.79 -29.74
CA GLY A 351 -33.02 8.59 -29.60
C GLY A 351 -33.69 9.42 -28.49
N GLN A 352 -32.97 10.33 -27.81
CA GLN A 352 -33.46 10.98 -26.59
C GLN A 352 -34.76 11.76 -26.77
N ASP A 353 -34.96 12.37 -27.95
CA ASP A 353 -36.15 13.17 -28.23
C ASP A 353 -37.41 12.32 -28.42
N GLN A 354 -37.25 11.03 -28.68
CA GLN A 354 -38.34 10.08 -28.90
C GLN A 354 -38.76 9.38 -27.60
N VAL A 355 -37.91 9.38 -26.57
CA VAL A 355 -38.15 8.69 -25.29
C VAL A 355 -38.02 9.67 -24.13
N PRO A 356 -39.13 10.10 -23.49
CA PRO A 356 -39.10 11.07 -22.40
C PRO A 356 -38.20 10.68 -21.23
N MET A 357 -38.10 9.37 -20.94
CA MET A 357 -37.21 8.84 -19.90
C MET A 357 -35.72 9.03 -20.24
N ALA A 358 -35.35 8.85 -21.51
CA ALA A 358 -33.98 9.07 -21.97
C ALA A 358 -33.62 10.56 -21.91
N ARG A 359 -34.53 11.44 -22.32
CA ARG A 359 -34.36 12.89 -22.18
C ARG A 359 -34.12 13.32 -20.73
N ASN A 360 -34.90 12.78 -19.78
CA ASN A 360 -34.71 13.08 -18.36
C ASN A 360 -33.37 12.55 -17.82
N LEU A 361 -32.94 11.36 -18.28
CA LEU A 361 -31.62 10.81 -17.96
C LEU A 361 -30.51 11.74 -18.44
N PHE A 362 -30.52 12.15 -19.72
CA PHE A 362 -29.47 13.00 -20.27
C PHE A 362 -29.46 14.41 -19.70
N ASN A 363 -30.64 14.99 -19.38
CA ASN A 363 -30.71 16.23 -18.62
C ASN A 363 -30.06 16.09 -17.23
N SER A 364 -30.29 14.96 -16.54
CA SER A 364 -29.69 14.70 -15.22
C SER A 364 -28.18 14.52 -15.32
N LEU A 365 -27.71 13.82 -16.37
CA LEU A 365 -26.28 13.66 -16.65
C LEU A 365 -25.61 15.00 -16.94
N GLN A 366 -26.25 15.85 -17.74
CA GLN A 366 -25.74 17.19 -18.06
C GLN A 366 -25.71 18.10 -16.83
N MET A 367 -26.73 18.05 -15.96
CA MET A 367 -26.68 18.74 -14.66
C MET A 367 -25.54 18.23 -13.76
N GLY A 368 -25.16 16.96 -13.91
CA GLY A 368 -23.97 16.36 -13.30
C GLY A 368 -22.66 16.67 -14.01
N GLY A 369 -22.67 17.54 -15.03
CA GLY A 369 -21.49 17.94 -15.80
C GLY A 369 -21.05 16.93 -16.86
N ILE A 370 -21.85 15.90 -17.14
CA ILE A 370 -21.56 14.84 -18.12
C ILE A 370 -22.25 15.17 -19.45
N GLU A 371 -21.45 15.32 -20.49
CA GLU A 371 -21.89 15.80 -21.81
C GLU A 371 -21.39 14.89 -22.94
N PRO A 372 -22.14 14.78 -24.05
CA PRO A 372 -21.68 14.08 -25.24
C PRO A 372 -20.46 14.80 -25.82
N PHE A 373 -19.46 14.02 -26.24
CA PHE A 373 -18.19 14.55 -26.73
C PHE A 373 -17.80 13.94 -28.07
N THR A 374 -17.50 14.80 -29.05
CA THR A 374 -17.09 14.40 -30.41
C THR A 374 -15.84 15.15 -30.87
N ASN A 375 -15.12 15.79 -29.94
CA ASN A 375 -13.89 16.51 -30.22
C ASN A 375 -14.04 17.56 -31.34
N THR A 376 -15.10 18.37 -31.26
CA THR A 376 -15.51 19.44 -32.20
C THR A 376 -16.10 19.00 -33.55
N TYR A 377 -16.21 17.69 -33.80
CA TYR A 377 -16.74 17.15 -35.06
C TYR A 377 -18.17 16.63 -34.91
N GLU A 378 -18.87 16.40 -36.02
CA GLU A 378 -20.22 15.84 -36.01
C GLU A 378 -20.24 14.32 -36.21
N VAL A 379 -21.24 13.65 -35.63
CA VAL A 379 -21.44 12.22 -35.90
C VAL A 379 -21.90 12.03 -37.34
N GLY A 380 -21.21 11.17 -38.08
CA GLY A 380 -21.38 10.97 -39.52
C GLY A 380 -20.39 11.76 -40.39
N GLU A 381 -19.63 12.69 -39.80
CA GLU A 381 -18.61 13.46 -40.53
C GLU A 381 -17.42 12.58 -40.93
N GLU A 382 -16.95 12.75 -42.17
CA GLU A 382 -15.75 12.10 -42.70
C GLU A 382 -14.56 13.08 -42.66
N ILE A 383 -13.50 12.71 -41.96
CA ILE A 383 -12.36 13.60 -41.69
C ILE A 383 -11.07 12.88 -42.04
N THR A 384 -10.21 13.54 -42.81
CA THR A 384 -8.86 13.05 -43.10
C THR A 384 -7.86 13.66 -42.12
N MET A 385 -7.18 12.83 -41.34
CA MET A 385 -6.16 13.30 -40.39
C MET A 385 -5.01 12.30 -40.22
N LYS A 386 -3.92 12.74 -39.59
CA LYS A 386 -2.77 11.87 -39.32
C LYS A 386 -3.16 10.68 -38.45
N ARG A 387 -2.64 9.50 -38.80
CA ARG A 387 -2.91 8.23 -38.11
C ARG A 387 -2.69 8.28 -36.60
N GLU A 388 -1.63 8.95 -36.15
CA GLU A 388 -1.32 9.11 -34.73
C GLU A 388 -2.38 9.94 -34.02
N LYS A 389 -2.84 11.02 -34.66
CA LYS A 389 -3.87 11.91 -34.14
C LYS A 389 -5.23 11.20 -34.03
N VAL A 390 -5.54 10.28 -34.95
CA VAL A 390 -6.72 9.40 -34.85
C VAL A 390 -6.68 8.56 -33.57
N LYS A 391 -5.55 7.87 -33.32
CA LYS A 391 -5.39 7.01 -32.14
C LYS A 391 -5.48 7.76 -30.80
N GLN A 392 -5.14 9.05 -30.80
CA GLN A 392 -5.18 9.89 -29.60
C GLN A 392 -6.58 10.42 -29.30
N LEU A 393 -7.41 10.61 -30.33
CA LEU A 393 -8.66 11.37 -30.22
C LEU A 393 -9.92 10.49 -30.33
N PHE A 394 -9.78 9.29 -30.89
CA PHE A 394 -10.91 8.40 -31.18
C PHE A 394 -10.61 6.97 -30.74
N ALA A 395 -11.66 6.29 -30.30
CA ALA A 395 -11.68 4.84 -30.23
C ALA A 395 -12.02 4.30 -31.63
N LEU A 396 -11.33 3.24 -32.05
CA LEU A 396 -11.49 2.68 -33.38
C LEU A 396 -12.32 1.41 -33.35
N GLN A 397 -13.31 1.31 -34.23
CA GLN A 397 -14.13 0.11 -34.37
C GLN A 397 -13.33 -1.10 -34.89
N ALA A 398 -12.36 -0.84 -35.77
CA ALA A 398 -11.40 -1.81 -36.28
C ALA A 398 -10.01 -1.17 -36.38
N PRO A 399 -8.93 -1.96 -36.31
CA PRO A 399 -7.58 -1.44 -36.54
C PRO A 399 -7.49 -0.75 -37.91
N LEU A 400 -6.82 0.41 -37.96
CA LEU A 400 -6.58 1.11 -39.23
C LEU A 400 -5.75 0.22 -40.16
N THR A 401 -6.29 -0.05 -41.34
CA THR A 401 -5.75 -0.97 -42.34
C THR A 401 -4.89 -0.26 -43.38
N ALA A 402 -5.15 1.01 -43.68
CA ALA A 402 -4.31 1.76 -44.59
C ALA A 402 -2.87 1.90 -44.06
N GLY A 403 -1.89 1.69 -44.94
CA GLY A 403 -0.48 1.97 -44.66
C GLY A 403 -0.11 3.45 -44.74
N GLU A 404 -1.08 4.32 -45.03
CA GLU A 404 -0.89 5.74 -45.28
C GLU A 404 -0.70 6.55 -44.00
N GLU A 405 0.05 7.66 -44.09
CA GLU A 405 0.28 8.59 -42.97
C GLU A 405 -1.01 9.31 -42.54
N TYR A 406 -1.88 9.58 -43.52
CA TYR A 406 -3.18 10.19 -43.34
C TYR A 406 -4.27 9.17 -43.60
N VAL A 407 -5.27 9.13 -42.72
CA VAL A 407 -6.38 8.18 -42.82
C VAL A 407 -7.68 8.98 -42.77
N THR A 408 -8.64 8.59 -43.62
CA THR A 408 -9.99 9.14 -43.58
C THR A 408 -10.85 8.30 -42.65
N ILE A 409 -11.40 8.92 -41.62
CA ILE A 409 -12.25 8.27 -40.64
C ILE A 409 -13.65 8.89 -40.66
N ARG A 410 -14.66 8.09 -40.33
CA ARG A 410 -16.04 8.52 -40.09
C ARG A 410 -16.38 8.37 -38.63
N ILE A 411 -16.95 9.41 -38.01
CA ILE A 411 -17.38 9.37 -36.60
C ILE A 411 -18.71 8.64 -36.52
N MET A 412 -18.76 7.55 -35.76
CA MET A 412 -19.92 6.66 -35.68
C MET A 412 -20.77 6.95 -34.45
N GLN A 413 -20.15 7.22 -33.31
CA GLN A 413 -20.84 7.40 -32.03
C GLN A 413 -20.19 8.52 -31.19
N HIS A 414 -21.00 9.16 -30.35
CA HIS A 414 -20.52 10.12 -29.37
C HIS A 414 -19.67 9.43 -28.31
N GLY A 415 -18.59 10.10 -27.91
CA GLY A 415 -17.92 9.87 -26.64
C GLY A 415 -18.63 10.63 -25.52
N TRP A 416 -18.03 10.61 -24.34
CA TRP A 416 -18.58 11.27 -23.14
C TRP A 416 -17.47 12.01 -22.42
N ALA A 417 -17.76 13.22 -21.96
CA ALA A 417 -16.86 14.03 -21.16
C ALA A 417 -17.57 14.47 -19.88
N MET A 418 -16.82 14.65 -18.80
CA MET A 418 -17.31 15.26 -17.56
C MET A 418 -16.49 16.50 -17.24
N ASN A 419 -17.15 17.65 -17.12
CA ASN A 419 -16.50 18.94 -16.87
C ASN A 419 -15.33 19.22 -17.83
N GLY A 420 -15.48 18.85 -19.12
CA GLY A 420 -14.46 19.03 -20.16
C GLY A 420 -13.36 17.95 -20.20
N ARG A 421 -13.31 17.01 -19.24
CA ARG A 421 -12.40 15.86 -19.27
C ARG A 421 -13.06 14.66 -19.96
N VAL A 422 -12.41 14.11 -20.98
CA VAL A 422 -12.93 12.96 -21.73
C VAL A 422 -12.95 11.73 -20.83
N LEU A 423 -14.14 11.12 -20.67
CA LEU A 423 -14.35 9.84 -19.99
C LEU A 423 -14.27 8.68 -20.98
N ILE A 424 -14.97 8.80 -22.12
CA ILE A 424 -15.02 7.80 -23.17
C ILE A 424 -14.74 8.49 -24.50
N TYR A 425 -13.75 7.99 -25.26
CA TYR A 425 -13.46 8.53 -26.58
C TYR A 425 -14.55 8.18 -27.60
N PRO A 426 -14.90 9.11 -28.49
CA PRO A 426 -15.86 8.87 -29.58
C PRO A 426 -15.40 7.72 -30.47
N LEU A 427 -16.37 6.94 -30.97
CA LEU A 427 -16.10 5.81 -31.86
C LEU A 427 -15.98 6.30 -33.30
N ALA A 428 -14.93 5.89 -33.98
CA ALA A 428 -14.71 6.15 -35.40
C ALA A 428 -14.37 4.86 -36.17
N GLU A 429 -14.65 4.87 -37.47
CA GLU A 429 -14.26 3.80 -38.40
C GLU A 429 -13.48 4.37 -39.59
N GLU A 430 -12.59 3.56 -40.16
CA GLU A 430 -11.85 3.94 -41.38
C GLU A 430 -12.75 3.84 -42.61
N VAL A 431 -12.77 4.89 -43.43
CA VAL A 431 -13.48 4.90 -44.71
C VAL A 431 -12.51 4.47 -45.80
N VAL A 432 -12.53 3.17 -46.14
CA VAL A 432 -11.80 2.66 -47.31
C VAL A 432 -12.62 2.98 -48.55
N LYS A 433 -12.21 4.01 -49.29
CA LYS A 433 -12.79 4.28 -50.62
C LYS A 433 -12.41 3.11 -51.52
N ALA A 434 -13.38 2.25 -51.84
CA ALA A 434 -13.19 1.26 -52.88
C ALA A 434 -12.85 2.01 -54.17
N GLU A 435 -11.64 1.82 -54.69
CA GLU A 435 -11.32 2.23 -56.06
C GLU A 435 -12.39 1.60 -56.96
N GLN A 436 -13.16 2.46 -57.64
CA GLN A 436 -14.05 2.04 -58.70
C GLN A 436 -13.20 1.28 -59.72
N GLN A 437 -13.27 -0.04 -59.69
CA GLN A 437 -12.75 -0.90 -60.75
C GLN A 437 -13.54 -0.54 -62.01
N ALA A 438 -12.93 0.27 -62.87
CA ALA A 438 -13.36 0.53 -64.22
C ALA A 438 -12.89 -0.60 -65.16
#